data_AF-A0A1H8TTG5-F1
#
_entry.id   AF-A0A1H8TTG5-F1
#
_cell.length_a   1.000
_cell.length_b   1.000
_cell.length_c   1.000
_cell.angle_alpha   90.00
_cell.angle_beta   90.00
_cell.angle_gamma   90.00
#
_symmetry.space_group_name_H-M   'P 1'
#
loop_
_entity.id
_entity.type
_entity.pdbx_description
1 polymer ?
#
loop_
_entity_poly.entity_id
_entity_poly.type
_entity_poly.pdbx_seq_one_letter_code
_entity_poly.pdbx_strand_id
1 'polypeptide(L)'
;MATESAATAARSFTVSTEVFTNPHLDIYSQMIYIVLSSSAADSMSLSLSDMASKGRMSVKQVIKATRDLSDHKLISHKMFKHLVGEFNDDRLSWAAKGLLTYFKANPNTSLEELIALSDQSSQDENSVILALQELKHSGYLDDYPELKRITN
;
A
#
# COMPACT_ATOMS: atom_id res chain seq x y z
N MET A 1 23.31 30.09 -35.91
CA MET A 1 23.07 29.49 -34.58
C MET A 1 21.56 29.40 -34.39
N ALA A 2 21.01 28.19 -34.41
CA ALA A 2 19.59 27.95 -34.15
C ALA A 2 19.46 27.39 -32.73
N THR A 3 18.87 28.16 -31.83
CA THR A 3 18.49 27.68 -30.50
C THR A 3 17.09 27.09 -30.60
N GLU A 4 17.00 25.79 -30.86
CA GLU A 4 15.77 25.03 -30.60
C GLU A 4 15.59 24.93 -29.09
N SER A 5 14.79 25.83 -28.54
CA SER A 5 14.18 25.63 -27.23
C SER A 5 13.15 24.53 -27.40
N ALA A 6 13.53 23.30 -27.07
CA ALA A 6 12.59 22.21 -26.88
C ALA A 6 11.67 22.57 -25.71
N ALA A 7 10.60 23.31 -26.02
CA ALA A 7 9.49 23.49 -25.11
C ALA A 7 8.90 22.11 -24.85
N THR A 8 9.26 21.53 -23.70
CA THR A 8 8.68 20.30 -23.18
C THR A 8 7.17 20.47 -23.22
N ALA A 9 6.49 19.82 -24.18
CA ALA A 9 5.06 19.93 -24.35
C ALA A 9 4.40 19.61 -23.01
N ALA A 10 3.66 20.57 -22.45
CA ALA A 10 2.97 20.39 -21.19
C ALA A 10 2.02 19.19 -21.33
N ARG A 11 2.31 18.09 -20.63
CA ARG A 11 1.43 16.92 -20.61
C ARG A 11 0.14 17.31 -19.89
N SER A 12 -0.95 17.40 -20.64
CA SER A 12 -2.29 17.56 -20.07
C SER A 12 -2.76 16.24 -19.48
N PHE A 13 -3.26 16.27 -18.25
CA PHE A 13 -3.92 15.13 -17.59
C PHE A 13 -5.22 15.62 -16.96
N THR A 14 -6.22 14.74 -16.95
CA THR A 14 -7.52 15.00 -16.31
C THR A 14 -7.53 14.39 -14.92
N VAL A 15 -7.97 15.18 -13.93
CA VAL A 15 -8.14 14.75 -12.55
C VAL A 15 -9.63 14.79 -12.22
N SER A 16 -10.16 13.75 -11.59
CA SER A 16 -11.55 13.78 -11.10
C SER A 16 -11.73 14.93 -10.10
N THR A 17 -12.77 15.74 -10.29
CA THR A 17 -13.08 16.84 -9.36
C THR A 17 -13.52 16.35 -7.99
N GLU A 18 -13.95 15.08 -7.89
CA GLU A 18 -14.40 14.45 -6.64
C GLU A 18 -13.32 14.46 -5.55
N VAL A 19 -12.04 14.45 -5.93
CA VAL A 19 -10.94 14.50 -4.97
C VAL A 19 -10.89 15.83 -4.21
N PHE A 20 -11.30 16.94 -4.86
CA PHE A 20 -11.27 18.28 -4.27
C PHE A 20 -12.52 18.59 -3.46
N THR A 21 -13.61 17.85 -3.68
CA THR A 21 -14.90 18.06 -3.01
C THR A 21 -15.13 17.10 -1.85
N ASN A 22 -14.31 16.06 -1.70
CA ASN A 22 -14.43 15.11 -0.59
C ASN A 22 -13.89 15.73 0.72
N PRO A 23 -14.74 16.00 1.73
CA PRO A 23 -14.33 16.67 2.96
C PRO A 23 -13.41 15.82 3.85
N HIS A 24 -13.30 14.51 3.58
CA HIS A 24 -12.43 13.60 4.32
C HIS A 24 -11.01 13.54 3.77
N LEU A 25 -10.74 14.16 2.61
CA LEU A 25 -9.41 14.20 2.01
C LEU A 25 -8.71 15.51 2.34
N ASP A 26 -7.56 15.39 2.98
CA ASP A 26 -6.68 16.53 3.22
C ASP A 26 -5.93 16.95 1.95
N ILE A 27 -5.25 18.09 2.03
CA ILE A 27 -4.45 18.63 0.91
C ILE A 27 -3.36 17.66 0.44
N TYR A 28 -2.82 16.83 1.33
CA TYR A 28 -1.79 15.85 0.99
C TYR A 28 -2.37 14.71 0.15
N SER A 29 -3.55 14.22 0.52
CA SER A 29 -4.31 13.21 -0.23
C SER A 29 -4.65 13.70 -1.64
N GLN A 30 -5.15 14.93 -1.74
CA GLN A 30 -5.42 15.57 -3.03
C GLN A 30 -4.15 15.70 -3.89
N MET A 31 -3.05 16.13 -3.30
CA MET A 31 -1.77 16.28 -4.00
C MET A 31 -1.20 14.94 -4.49
N ILE A 32 -1.28 13.89 -3.68
CA ILE A 32 -0.84 12.56 -4.10
C ILE A 32 -1.71 12.01 -5.23
N TYR A 33 -3.02 12.25 -5.18
CA TYR A 33 -3.90 11.88 -6.28
C TYR A 33 -3.52 12.58 -7.59
N ILE A 34 -3.16 13.86 -7.53
CA ILE A 34 -2.63 14.61 -8.69
C ILE A 34 -1.32 14.00 -9.17
N VAL A 35 -0.36 13.72 -8.28
CA VAL A 35 0.92 13.09 -8.63
C VAL A 35 0.69 11.77 -9.37
N LEU A 36 -0.16 10.89 -8.83
CA LEU A 36 -0.49 9.60 -9.43
C LEU A 36 -1.18 9.79 -10.80
N SER A 37 -2.15 10.69 -10.90
CA SER A 37 -2.88 10.97 -12.15
C SER A 37 -2.00 11.55 -13.24
N SER A 38 -1.04 12.41 -12.87
CA SER A 38 -0.07 13.01 -13.80
C SER A 38 0.98 12.01 -14.30
N SER A 39 1.12 10.88 -13.60
CA SER A 39 2.09 9.82 -13.87
C SER A 39 1.46 8.61 -14.57
N ALA A 40 0.32 8.74 -15.25
CA ALA A 40 -0.54 7.64 -15.74
C ALA A 40 0.14 6.42 -16.43
N ALA A 41 1.32 6.55 -17.06
CA ALA A 41 2.07 5.42 -17.62
C ALA A 41 3.04 4.76 -16.61
N ASP A 42 3.51 5.51 -15.62
CA ASP A 42 4.60 5.18 -14.70
C ASP A 42 4.18 5.28 -13.22
N SER A 43 2.88 5.36 -12.94
CA SER A 43 2.38 5.60 -11.57
C SER A 43 2.80 4.46 -10.63
N MET A 44 2.89 3.23 -11.15
CA MET A 44 3.35 2.06 -10.41
C MET A 44 4.87 2.01 -10.22
N SER A 45 5.66 2.79 -10.98
CA SER A 45 7.12 2.83 -10.79
C SER A 45 7.57 3.96 -9.87
N LEU A 46 6.63 4.77 -9.35
CA LEU A 46 6.96 5.85 -8.42
C LEU A 46 7.40 5.27 -7.07
N SER A 47 8.58 5.65 -6.61
CA SER A 47 8.99 5.39 -5.23
C SER A 47 8.30 6.36 -4.27
N LEU A 48 8.17 5.98 -2.99
CA LEU A 48 7.64 6.88 -1.95
C LEU A 48 8.43 8.19 -1.85
N SER A 49 9.76 8.15 -2.07
CA SER A 49 10.61 9.34 -2.11
C SER A 49 10.30 10.25 -3.30
N ASP A 50 10.01 9.70 -4.47
CA ASP A 50 9.65 10.50 -5.65
C ASP A 50 8.29 11.15 -5.46
N MET A 51 7.33 10.41 -4.91
CA MET A 51 6.01 10.94 -4.56
C MET A 51 6.11 12.07 -3.52
N ALA A 52 6.95 11.89 -2.50
CA ALA A 52 7.21 12.89 -1.47
C ALA A 52 7.81 14.18 -2.07
N SER A 53 8.80 14.02 -2.95
CA SER A 53 9.45 15.15 -3.65
C SER A 53 8.47 15.89 -4.56
N LYS A 54 7.74 15.17 -5.43
CA LYS A 54 6.75 15.77 -6.34
C LYS A 54 5.59 16.44 -5.60
N GLY A 55 5.13 15.83 -4.50
CA GLY A 55 4.05 16.33 -3.66
C GLY A 55 4.49 17.36 -2.62
N ARG A 56 5.79 17.68 -2.52
CA ARG A 56 6.37 18.59 -1.53
C ARG A 56 5.96 18.26 -0.09
N MET A 57 6.07 16.98 0.27
CA MET A 57 5.68 16.47 1.58
C MET A 57 6.67 15.39 2.07
N SER A 58 6.55 14.97 3.32
CA SER A 58 7.34 13.87 3.87
C SER A 58 6.82 12.51 3.41
N VAL A 59 7.68 11.48 3.41
CA VAL A 59 7.28 10.09 3.11
C VAL A 59 6.14 9.60 4.02
N LYS A 60 6.14 9.97 5.31
CA LYS A 60 5.04 9.63 6.22
C LYS A 60 3.70 10.23 5.76
N GLN A 61 3.72 11.46 5.25
CA GLN A 61 2.53 12.10 4.69
C GLN A 61 2.11 11.42 3.38
N VAL A 62 3.04 10.97 2.54
CA VAL A 62 2.73 10.16 1.35
C VAL A 62 2.01 8.88 1.73
N ILE A 63 2.54 8.13 2.71
CA ILE A 63 1.95 6.85 3.16
C ILE A 63 0.52 7.09 3.65
N LYS A 64 0.34 8.08 4.54
CA LYS A 64 -1.00 8.46 5.04
C LYS A 64 -1.94 8.85 3.90
N ALA A 65 -1.51 9.75 3.01
CA ALA A 65 -2.29 10.21 1.87
C ALA A 65 -2.71 9.06 0.94
N THR A 66 -1.78 8.15 0.63
CA THR A 66 -2.05 7.00 -0.23
C THR A 66 -3.04 6.03 0.44
N ARG A 67 -2.95 5.85 1.76
CA ARG A 67 -3.93 5.09 2.53
C ARG A 67 -5.31 5.74 2.48
N ASP A 68 -5.40 7.03 2.78
CA ASP A 68 -6.67 7.77 2.80
C ASP A 68 -7.35 7.69 1.39
N LEU A 69 -6.58 7.79 0.31
CA LEU A 69 -7.09 7.56 -1.06
C LEU A 69 -7.60 6.13 -1.29
N SER A 70 -6.93 5.12 -0.72
CA SER A 70 -7.36 3.72 -0.82
C SER A 70 -8.66 3.48 -0.04
N ASP A 71 -8.77 4.03 1.17
CA ASP A 71 -9.93 3.85 2.05
C ASP A 71 -11.18 4.52 1.45
N HIS A 72 -10.99 5.64 0.75
CA HIS A 72 -12.04 6.32 -0.02
C HIS A 72 -12.24 5.78 -1.45
N LYS A 73 -11.64 4.63 -1.79
CA LYS A 73 -11.79 3.93 -3.09
C LYS A 73 -11.38 4.76 -4.31
N LEU A 74 -10.52 5.77 -4.12
CA LEU A 74 -9.96 6.56 -5.21
C LEU A 74 -8.76 5.88 -5.87
N ILE A 75 -8.10 4.97 -5.15
CA ILE A 75 -7.14 4.02 -5.70
C ILE A 75 -7.47 2.61 -5.22
N SER A 76 -7.00 1.60 -5.95
CA SER A 76 -7.20 0.20 -5.54
C SER A 76 -6.26 -0.19 -4.39
N HIS A 77 -6.70 -1.11 -3.53
CA HIS A 77 -5.83 -1.70 -2.50
C HIS A 77 -4.56 -2.33 -3.09
N LYS A 78 -4.63 -2.89 -4.31
CA LYS A 78 -3.47 -3.42 -5.03
C LYS A 78 -2.44 -2.32 -5.33
N MET A 79 -2.89 -1.16 -5.79
CA MET A 79 -2.01 -0.01 -6.03
C MET A 79 -1.40 0.49 -4.72
N PHE A 80 -2.21 0.62 -3.65
CA PHE A 80 -1.71 0.99 -2.33
C PHE A 80 -0.59 0.05 -1.85
N LYS A 81 -0.83 -1.27 -1.86
CA LYS A 81 0.14 -2.29 -1.43
C LYS A 81 1.43 -2.21 -2.23
N HIS A 82 1.33 -1.98 -3.54
CA HIS A 82 2.48 -1.84 -4.44
C HIS A 82 3.32 -0.60 -4.13
N LEU A 83 2.68 0.56 -3.91
CA LEU A 83 3.36 1.82 -3.68
C LEU A 83 3.98 1.93 -2.28
N VAL A 84 3.24 1.47 -1.26
CA VAL A 84 3.65 1.60 0.14
C VAL A 84 4.54 0.42 0.56
N GLY A 85 4.20 -0.80 0.13
CA GLY A 85 4.82 -2.03 0.61
C GLY A 85 4.37 -2.41 2.02
N GLU A 86 4.37 -3.70 2.33
CA GLU A 86 3.90 -4.23 3.63
C GLU A 86 4.61 -3.63 4.84
N PHE A 87 5.91 -3.34 4.74
CA PHE A 87 6.69 -2.86 5.89
C PHE A 87 6.39 -1.41 6.27
N ASN A 88 5.93 -0.60 5.32
CA ASN A 88 5.52 0.78 5.57
C ASN A 88 4.01 0.91 5.84
N ASP A 89 3.26 -0.19 5.79
CA ASP A 89 1.84 -0.20 6.15
C ASP A 89 1.71 -0.24 7.68
N ASP A 90 1.36 0.89 8.26
CA ASP A 90 1.18 1.04 9.72
C ASP A 90 -0.10 0.35 10.24
N ARG A 91 -0.97 -0.17 9.35
CA ARG A 91 -2.13 -0.98 9.75
C ARG A 91 -1.75 -2.42 10.12
N LEU A 92 -0.56 -2.87 9.72
CA LEU A 92 -0.07 -4.21 10.01
C LEU A 92 0.85 -4.19 11.24
N SER A 93 0.59 -5.07 12.18
CA SER A 93 1.52 -5.36 13.26
C SER A 93 2.83 -5.96 12.74
N TRP A 94 3.87 -5.96 13.59
CA TRP A 94 5.12 -6.65 13.27
C TRP A 94 4.91 -8.17 13.08
N ALA A 95 3.99 -8.77 13.84
CA ALA A 95 3.61 -10.17 13.67
C ALA A 95 3.01 -10.41 12.28
N ALA A 96 2.06 -9.58 11.84
CA ALA A 96 1.47 -9.67 10.51
C ALA A 96 2.50 -9.50 9.38
N LYS A 97 3.43 -8.54 9.51
CA LYS A 97 4.53 -8.33 8.54
C LYS A 97 5.47 -9.54 8.47
N GLY A 98 5.84 -10.08 9.63
CA GLY A 98 6.68 -11.28 9.74
C GLY A 98 6.00 -12.51 9.13
N LEU A 99 4.71 -12.69 9.43
CA LEU A 99 3.91 -13.78 8.89
C LEU A 99 3.79 -13.71 7.36
N LEU A 100 3.55 -12.50 6.81
CA LEU A 100 3.51 -12.30 5.37
C LEU A 100 4.86 -12.60 4.69
N THR A 101 5.97 -12.23 5.34
CA THR A 101 7.32 -12.56 4.87
C THR A 101 7.54 -14.08 4.86
N TYR A 102 7.09 -14.75 5.91
CA TYR A 102 7.18 -16.21 6.02
C TYR A 102 6.38 -16.91 4.92
N PHE A 103 5.16 -16.45 4.61
CA PHE A 103 4.33 -17.02 3.55
C PHE A 103 4.90 -16.86 2.15
N LYS A 104 5.58 -15.74 1.88
CA LYS A 104 6.30 -15.57 0.61
C LYS A 104 7.42 -16.59 0.43
N ALA A 105 8.07 -16.98 1.52
CA ALA A 105 9.14 -17.97 1.50
C ALA A 105 8.59 -19.42 1.51
N ASN A 106 7.43 -19.64 2.13
CA ASN A 106 6.82 -20.96 2.33
C ASN A 106 5.35 -20.95 1.88
N PRO A 107 5.08 -20.99 0.56
CA PRO A 107 3.73 -20.79 0.04
C PRO A 107 2.74 -21.91 0.40
N ASN A 108 3.23 -23.11 0.72
CA ASN A 108 2.41 -24.30 1.03
C ASN A 108 2.25 -24.54 2.53
N THR A 109 2.63 -23.59 3.39
CA THR A 109 2.56 -23.78 4.84
C THR A 109 1.11 -23.89 5.33
N SER A 110 0.87 -24.83 6.24
CA SER A 110 -0.44 -25.01 6.89
C SER A 110 -0.60 -24.14 8.14
N LEU A 111 -1.85 -23.89 8.57
CA LEU A 111 -2.11 -23.19 9.83
C LEU A 111 -1.47 -23.90 11.03
N GLU A 112 -1.56 -25.23 11.05
CA GLU A 112 -1.04 -26.07 12.13
C GLU A 112 0.47 -25.89 12.30
N GLU A 113 1.20 -25.82 11.18
CA GLU A 113 2.64 -25.53 11.19
C GLU A 113 2.96 -24.14 11.74
N LEU A 114 2.15 -23.11 11.42
CA LEU A 114 2.35 -21.76 11.93
C LEU A 114 2.10 -21.66 13.43
N ILE A 115 1.03 -22.30 13.92
CA ILE A 115 0.70 -22.33 15.34
C ILE A 115 1.80 -23.09 16.10
N ALA A 116 2.24 -24.22 15.56
CA ALA A 116 3.35 -24.98 16.14
C ALA A 116 4.68 -24.19 16.17
N LEU A 117 4.91 -23.30 15.20
CA LEU A 117 6.05 -22.38 15.21
C LEU A 117 5.89 -21.24 16.21
N SER A 118 4.65 -20.76 16.45
CA SER A 118 4.41 -19.77 17.49
C SER A 118 4.59 -20.33 18.90
N ASP A 119 4.23 -21.59 19.14
CA ASP A 119 4.44 -22.27 20.44
C ASP A 119 5.91 -22.39 20.84
N GLN A 120 6.82 -22.40 19.85
CA GLN A 120 8.26 -22.44 20.07
C GLN A 120 8.87 -21.05 20.27
N SER A 121 8.13 -20.01 19.88
CA SER A 121 8.44 -18.62 20.22
C SER A 121 7.71 -18.29 21.53
N SER A 122 8.21 -17.39 22.36
CA SER A 122 7.46 -16.94 23.54
C SER A 122 6.26 -16.03 23.17
N GLN A 123 5.68 -16.21 21.98
CA GLN A 123 4.55 -15.46 21.45
C GLN A 123 3.29 -16.33 21.50
N ASP A 124 2.29 -15.81 22.21
CA ASP A 124 0.99 -16.42 22.47
C ASP A 124 0.33 -16.87 21.15
N GLU A 125 -0.28 -18.06 21.07
CA GLU A 125 -0.98 -18.58 19.87
C GLU A 125 -2.02 -17.58 19.32
N ASN A 126 -2.61 -16.78 20.23
CA ASN A 126 -3.51 -15.67 19.90
C ASN A 126 -2.88 -14.65 18.94
N SER A 127 -1.56 -14.47 18.96
CA SER A 127 -0.84 -13.52 18.12
C SER A 127 -0.88 -13.88 16.63
N VAL A 128 -0.82 -15.17 16.28
CA VAL A 128 -0.87 -15.63 14.88
C VAL A 128 -2.28 -15.43 14.32
N ILE A 129 -3.30 -15.80 15.09
CA ILE A 129 -4.70 -15.63 14.69
C ILE A 129 -5.03 -14.15 14.48
N LEU A 130 -4.62 -13.28 15.41
CA LEU A 130 -4.80 -11.83 15.29
C LEU A 130 -4.05 -11.27 14.07
N ALA A 131 -2.80 -11.67 13.85
CA ALA A 131 -2.02 -11.27 12.68
C ALA A 131 -2.69 -11.71 11.36
N LEU A 132 -3.24 -12.92 11.31
CA LEU A 132 -4.01 -13.41 10.17
C LEU A 132 -5.29 -12.58 9.93
N GLN A 133 -6.00 -12.20 10.99
CA GLN A 133 -7.16 -11.32 10.90
C GLN A 133 -6.79 -9.92 10.39
N GLU A 134 -5.68 -9.34 10.85
CA GLU A 134 -5.15 -8.07 10.35
C GLU A 134 -4.85 -8.13 8.86
N LEU A 135 -4.17 -9.19 8.41
CA LEU A 135 -3.85 -9.41 7.00
C LEU A 135 -5.12 -9.60 6.15
N LYS A 136 -6.14 -10.28 6.69
CA LYS A 136 -7.45 -10.44 6.03
C LYS A 136 -8.14 -9.09 5.86
N HIS A 137 -8.23 -8.31 6.94
CA HIS A 137 -8.88 -7.01 6.94
C HIS A 137 -8.17 -5.99 6.03
N SER A 138 -6.84 -6.08 5.96
CA SER A 138 -6.01 -5.19 5.13
C SER A 138 -5.90 -5.64 3.67
N GLY A 139 -6.55 -6.75 3.28
CA GLY A 139 -6.60 -7.26 1.90
C GLY A 139 -5.29 -7.89 1.42
N TYR A 140 -4.40 -8.30 2.32
CA TYR A 140 -3.15 -8.97 1.97
C TYR A 140 -3.34 -10.46 1.70
N LEU A 141 -4.32 -11.11 2.34
CA LEU A 141 -4.60 -12.54 2.11
C LEU A 141 -5.25 -12.84 0.75
N ASP A 142 -5.75 -11.84 0.03
CA ASP A 142 -6.34 -12.05 -1.30
C ASP A 142 -5.31 -12.55 -2.33
N ASP A 143 -4.03 -12.27 -2.10
CA ASP A 143 -2.92 -12.76 -2.94
C ASP A 143 -2.47 -14.18 -2.55
N TYR A 144 -3.01 -14.74 -1.45
CA TYR A 144 -2.62 -16.04 -0.89
C TYR A 144 -3.86 -16.91 -0.63
N PRO A 145 -4.43 -17.52 -1.68
CA PRO A 145 -5.68 -18.28 -1.58
C PRO A 145 -5.60 -19.46 -0.59
N GLU A 146 -4.41 -20.01 -0.36
CA GLU A 146 -4.18 -21.09 0.61
C GLU A 146 -4.43 -20.64 2.05
N LEU A 147 -4.04 -19.40 2.38
CA LEU A 147 -4.25 -18.78 3.69
C LEU A 147 -5.67 -18.27 3.91
N LYS A 148 -6.37 -17.98 2.81
CA LYS A 148 -7.79 -17.62 2.88
C LYS A 148 -8.64 -18.79 3.39
N ARG A 149 -8.21 -20.03 3.16
CA ARG A 149 -8.87 -21.24 3.71
C ARG A 149 -8.65 -21.39 5.21
N ILE A 150 -7.53 -20.90 5.70
CA ILE A 150 -7.08 -20.98 7.08
C ILE A 150 -7.79 -19.96 8.00
N THR A 151 -8.33 -18.88 7.42
CA THR A 151 -8.94 -17.76 8.16
C THR A 151 -10.47 -17.73 8.10
N ASN A 152 -11.10 -18.84 7.72
CA ASN A 152 -12.57 -19.00 7.67
C ASN A 152 -13.06 -19.91 8.79
#